data_AF-A0A2M8C3S9-F1
#
_entry.id   AF-A0A2M8C3S9-F1
#
_cell.length_a   1.000
_cell.length_b   1.000
_cell.length_c   1.000
_cell.angle_alpha   90.00
_cell.angle_beta   90.00
_cell.angle_gamma   90.00
#
_symmetry.space_group_name_H-M   'P 1'
#
loop_
_entity.id
_entity.type
_entity.pdbx_description
1 polymer ?
#
loop_
_entity_poly.entity_id
_entity_poly.type
_entity_poly.pdbx_seq_one_letter_code
_entity_poly.pdbx_strand_id
1 'polypeptide(L)'
;MPKKFTDIARPNGSDSKKNARNSEPEKTEKPRLQQAARATSAASLSSRIKDNVRRKANIWKKLVQGKKTLDHETEKHAARKHRVPMKALMWSGIFLFISACVYGFGLMATSVHIVITTQKQKQDQSFSIQFSKKLATATADILPLRLYEKSFQYTKTYQATGQSQEPSYVEGTVTIYNKAQRTPQVLVATTRFLSSDGKLFRLIERTIVPGYTIQNGTTTPGSIQARIRADQPGPSFAVQPTQFRLPGLAGLAKYQTIYGVSIVPFAYAATGTIPVVTKDDIQNAKQSIAQYAIDQTKQDIVSSLPDSIKLLDQALRIKVSSVAVPAKAGTKTSSFSATIQGTVALMVFDEKDITQYVQTKMSVNQSASTLVKDVVTFSYETPIVSFEQGTMTMSVHAKRELIPIVDTMMLQQKTAARTLDDLRRELLAVSGVRRVDIVVWPFWITRVPSNVDKIDIEVR
;
A
#
# COMPACT_ATOMS: atom_id res chain seq x y z
N MET A 1 -27.43 -21.61 33.80
CA MET A 1 -26.00 -21.74 34.15
C MET A 1 -25.23 -22.32 32.97
N PRO A 2 -24.38 -21.53 32.28
CA PRO A 2 -23.40 -22.06 31.32
C PRO A 2 -22.01 -22.24 31.98
N LYS A 3 -21.26 -23.28 31.57
CA LYS A 3 -19.89 -23.54 32.02
C LYS A 3 -18.86 -22.79 31.17
N LYS A 4 -17.74 -22.37 31.80
CA LYS A 4 -16.58 -21.69 31.18
C LYS A 4 -15.78 -22.60 30.23
N PHE A 5 -15.25 -22.04 29.16
CA PHE A 5 -14.00 -22.38 28.41
C PHE A 5 -13.83 -21.28 27.32
N THR A 6 -12.66 -20.74 26.93
CA THR A 6 -11.31 -20.63 27.52
C THR A 6 -10.56 -19.53 26.76
N ASP A 7 -9.67 -18.80 27.44
CA ASP A 7 -8.74 -17.85 26.81
C ASP A 7 -7.54 -18.57 26.17
N ILE A 8 -6.98 -18.03 25.08
CA ILE A 8 -5.77 -18.57 24.42
C ILE A 8 -4.67 -17.51 24.41
N ALA A 9 -3.77 -17.60 25.40
CA ALA A 9 -2.52 -16.84 25.43
C ALA A 9 -1.39 -17.57 24.67
N ARG A 10 -0.45 -16.82 24.09
CA ARG A 10 0.74 -17.35 23.42
C ARG A 10 1.86 -17.67 24.46
N PRO A 11 2.72 -18.69 24.21
CA PRO A 11 3.71 -19.13 25.19
C PRO A 11 5.01 -18.29 25.19
N ASN A 12 5.61 -18.18 26.38
CA ASN A 12 7.01 -17.78 26.56
C ASN A 12 7.96 -18.93 26.19
N GLY A 13 9.10 -18.61 25.57
CA GLY A 13 10.26 -19.51 25.44
C GLY A 13 11.29 -19.21 26.53
N SER A 14 11.88 -20.26 27.12
CA SER A 14 12.73 -20.19 28.32
C SER A 14 14.24 -20.17 28.05
N ASP A 15 14.98 -19.73 29.07
CA ASP A 15 16.44 -19.75 29.22
C ASP A 15 17.17 -21.03 28.72
N SER A 16 18.44 -20.84 28.33
CA SER A 16 19.52 -21.72 28.78
C SER A 16 20.79 -20.91 29.12
N LYS A 17 21.57 -21.39 30.09
CA LYS A 17 22.68 -20.69 30.78
C LYS A 17 23.93 -21.58 30.90
N LYS A 18 25.09 -20.97 31.22
CA LYS A 18 26.44 -21.53 31.51
C LYS A 18 27.28 -21.81 30.25
N ASN A 19 28.60 -21.57 30.18
CA ASN A 19 29.66 -21.05 31.08
C ASN A 19 30.73 -20.32 30.22
N ALA A 20 31.80 -19.65 30.67
CA ALA A 20 32.43 -19.45 32.00
C ALA A 20 33.00 -17.98 32.08
N ARG A 21 33.13 -17.32 33.24
CA ARG A 21 34.22 -17.34 34.26
C ARG A 21 35.57 -16.72 33.81
N ASN A 22 35.81 -15.48 34.24
CA ASN A 22 37.04 -15.12 34.97
C ASN A 22 36.81 -13.90 35.91
N SER A 23 37.41 -13.99 37.09
CA SER A 23 37.62 -12.93 38.10
C SER A 23 38.73 -11.95 37.65
N GLU A 24 39.00 -10.78 38.26
CA GLU A 24 38.67 -10.17 39.57
C GLU A 24 38.66 -8.61 39.42
N PRO A 25 38.23 -7.79 40.42
CA PRO A 25 37.88 -6.38 40.21
C PRO A 25 38.90 -5.36 40.75
N GLU A 26 38.90 -4.13 40.21
CA GLU A 26 39.41 -2.97 40.96
C GLU A 26 38.69 -1.62 40.69
N LYS A 27 38.25 -1.02 41.80
CA LYS A 27 38.02 0.40 42.18
C LYS A 27 37.60 1.47 41.15
N THR A 28 36.43 2.06 41.46
CA THR A 28 36.14 3.51 41.56
C THR A 28 37.13 4.54 41.01
N GLU A 29 36.72 5.33 39.99
CA GLU A 29 36.90 6.80 39.99
C GLU A 29 36.01 7.54 38.97
N LYS A 30 35.51 8.72 39.36
CA LYS A 30 35.00 9.83 38.52
C LYS A 30 35.72 11.11 39.03
N PRO A 31 35.84 12.22 38.27
CA PRO A 31 35.76 12.41 36.82
C PRO A 31 36.92 13.27 36.25
N ARG A 32 37.50 12.96 35.07
CA ARG A 32 38.63 13.76 34.50
C ARG A 32 38.53 14.23 33.04
N LEU A 33 37.41 13.99 32.35
CA LEU A 33 37.31 14.25 30.89
C LEU A 33 36.86 15.66 30.46
N GLN A 34 36.56 16.59 31.38
CA GLN A 34 36.15 17.96 31.01
C GLN A 34 37.23 19.05 31.11
N GLN A 35 38.43 18.75 31.63
CA GLN A 35 39.53 19.73 31.70
C GLN A 35 40.57 19.57 30.58
N ALA A 36 40.76 18.37 30.01
CA ALA A 36 41.74 18.14 28.94
C ALA A 36 41.40 18.87 27.63
N ALA A 37 40.12 18.95 27.24
CA ALA A 37 39.69 19.55 25.97
C ALA A 37 39.73 21.08 25.93
N ARG A 38 39.87 21.76 27.09
CA ARG A 38 39.98 23.23 27.17
C ARG A 38 41.43 23.74 27.18
N ALA A 39 42.41 22.88 27.46
CA ALA A 39 43.83 23.28 27.47
C ALA A 39 44.46 23.32 26.06
N THR A 40 44.04 22.44 25.15
CA THR A 40 44.71 22.24 23.84
C THR A 40 44.34 23.25 22.75
N SER A 41 43.25 24.01 22.89
CA SER A 41 42.89 25.08 21.92
C SER A 41 43.46 26.46 22.27
N ALA A 42 43.73 26.74 23.55
CA ALA A 42 44.34 28.00 23.97
C ALA A 42 45.85 28.10 23.64
N ALA A 43 46.55 26.96 23.62
CA ALA A 43 47.98 26.87 23.29
C ALA A 43 48.30 27.03 21.79
N SER A 44 47.34 26.76 20.90
CA SER A 44 47.53 26.81 19.44
C SER A 44 47.17 28.15 18.79
N LEU A 45 46.36 29.00 19.45
CA LEU A 45 46.13 30.38 19.01
C LEU A 45 47.23 31.35 19.48
N SER A 46 47.75 31.17 20.70
CA SER A 46 48.71 32.11 21.32
C SER A 46 50.12 32.07 20.72
N SER A 47 50.51 30.95 20.09
CA SER A 47 51.76 30.81 19.33
C SER A 47 51.70 31.49 17.96
N ARG A 48 50.63 31.27 17.19
CA ARG A 48 50.46 31.87 15.83
C ARG A 48 50.40 33.40 15.81
N ILE A 49 49.94 34.05 16.90
CA ILE A 49 49.90 35.51 16.99
C ILE A 49 51.30 36.11 17.25
N LYS A 50 52.15 35.46 18.07
CA LYS A 50 53.49 35.97 18.39
C LYS A 50 54.46 35.92 17.21
N ASP A 51 54.35 34.93 16.33
CA ASP A 51 55.24 34.81 15.16
C ASP A 51 54.99 35.85 14.07
N ASN A 52 53.73 36.24 13.84
CA ASN A 52 53.40 37.28 12.85
C ASN A 52 53.86 38.68 13.27
N VAL A 53 53.86 38.99 14.57
CA VAL A 53 54.39 40.27 15.08
C VAL A 53 55.92 40.32 14.93
N ARG A 54 56.64 39.22 15.24
CA ARG A 54 58.10 39.15 15.03
C ARG A 54 58.51 39.26 13.55
N ARG A 55 57.75 38.67 12.62
CA ARG A 55 58.03 38.80 11.18
C ARG A 55 57.90 40.24 10.67
N LYS A 56 56.88 41.00 11.10
CA LYS A 56 56.74 42.42 10.70
C LYS A 56 57.84 43.33 11.29
N ALA A 57 58.25 43.09 12.53
CA ALA A 57 59.31 43.88 13.18
C ALA A 57 60.69 43.73 12.50
N ASN A 58 61.04 42.52 12.05
CA ASN A 58 62.34 42.27 11.41
C ASN A 58 62.46 42.85 9.99
N ILE A 59 61.34 42.97 9.26
CA ILE A 59 61.30 43.61 7.93
C ILE A 59 61.56 45.12 8.08
N TRP A 60 60.94 45.77 9.08
CA TRP A 60 61.18 47.19 9.37
C TRP A 60 62.62 47.46 9.82
N LYS A 61 63.23 46.60 10.66
CA LYS A 61 64.66 46.75 11.03
C LYS A 61 65.60 46.67 9.83
N LYS A 62 65.38 45.74 8.88
CA LYS A 62 66.20 45.65 7.66
C LYS A 62 66.03 46.86 6.72
N LEU A 63 64.83 47.45 6.64
CA LEU A 63 64.60 48.67 5.85
C LEU A 63 65.22 49.94 6.47
N VAL A 64 65.34 50.01 7.81
CA VAL A 64 65.90 51.17 8.51
C VAL A 64 67.44 51.09 8.65
N GLN A 65 68.04 49.90 8.68
CA GLN A 65 69.51 49.74 8.79
C GLN A 65 70.25 49.81 7.44
N GLY A 66 69.56 49.70 6.30
CA GLY A 66 70.17 49.74 4.95
C GLY A 66 70.53 51.14 4.42
N LYS A 67 70.57 52.19 5.27
CA LYS A 67 70.70 53.59 4.81
C LYS A 67 71.64 54.49 5.64
N LYS A 68 72.68 53.91 6.24
CA LYS A 68 73.81 54.63 6.85
C LYS A 68 75.13 53.90 6.60
N THR A 69 75.84 54.32 5.54
CA THR A 69 77.32 54.43 5.39
C THR A 69 77.62 54.52 3.88
N LEU A 70 77.93 55.73 3.40
CA LEU A 70 78.66 56.00 2.16
C LEU A 70 78.86 57.52 2.09
N ASP A 71 79.79 58.00 2.91
CA ASP A 71 80.25 59.38 2.88
C ASP A 71 81.32 59.55 1.80
N HIS A 72 81.26 60.70 1.12
CA HIS A 72 82.28 61.34 0.29
C HIS A 72 83.20 60.47 -0.59
N GLU A 73 82.89 60.49 -1.90
CA GLU A 73 83.90 60.84 -2.89
C GLU A 73 83.32 61.92 -3.83
N THR A 74 84.10 62.98 -4.10
CA THR A 74 83.61 64.18 -4.80
C THR A 74 84.05 64.20 -6.25
N GLU A 75 83.11 64.09 -7.20
CA GLU A 75 83.35 64.58 -8.56
C GLU A 75 82.07 65.07 -9.27
N LYS A 76 82.21 66.16 -10.05
CA LYS A 76 81.10 66.91 -10.63
C LYS A 76 80.78 66.46 -12.06
N HIS A 77 79.73 65.67 -12.32
CA HIS A 77 79.22 65.53 -13.70
C HIS A 77 77.69 65.47 -13.86
N ALA A 78 77.21 66.38 -14.72
CA ALA A 78 75.94 66.53 -15.43
C ALA A 78 74.77 65.54 -15.19
N ALA A 79 73.57 66.11 -14.99
CA ALA A 79 72.30 65.40 -14.93
C ALA A 79 71.93 64.70 -16.26
N ARG A 80 71.95 63.36 -16.27
CA ARG A 80 71.34 62.55 -17.35
C ARG A 80 69.85 62.30 -17.07
N LYS A 81 69.00 62.96 -17.86
CA LYS A 81 67.53 62.81 -17.85
C LYS A 81 67.14 61.39 -18.28
N HIS A 82 66.77 60.53 -17.33
CA HIS A 82 66.34 59.16 -17.60
C HIS A 82 65.03 59.17 -18.40
N ARG A 83 65.10 58.91 -19.71
CA ARG A 83 63.88 58.76 -20.54
C ARG A 83 63.22 57.45 -20.16
N VAL A 84 62.01 57.52 -19.60
CA VAL A 84 61.14 56.35 -19.42
C VAL A 84 60.91 55.74 -20.81
N PRO A 85 61.12 54.43 -21.02
CA PRO A 85 60.91 53.84 -22.34
C PRO A 85 59.45 54.02 -22.75
N MET A 86 59.21 54.68 -23.89
CA MET A 86 57.89 55.15 -24.33
C MET A 86 56.81 54.05 -24.32
N LYS A 87 57.22 52.79 -24.57
CA LYS A 87 56.36 51.60 -24.45
C LYS A 87 55.76 51.44 -23.05
N ALA A 88 56.53 51.64 -21.97
CA ALA A 88 56.05 51.50 -20.59
C ALA A 88 54.99 52.54 -20.22
N LEU A 89 55.11 53.78 -20.73
CA LEU A 89 54.07 54.80 -20.59
C LEU A 89 52.78 54.37 -21.29
N MET A 90 52.91 53.80 -22.49
CA MET A 90 51.78 53.26 -23.27
C MET A 90 51.07 52.10 -22.55
N TRP A 91 51.82 51.13 -22.01
CA TRP A 91 51.27 50.04 -21.20
C TRP A 91 50.57 50.55 -19.93
N SER A 92 51.09 51.61 -19.28
CA SER A 92 50.43 52.21 -18.11
C SER A 92 49.11 52.91 -18.47
N GLY A 93 49.03 53.58 -19.62
CA GLY A 93 47.79 54.18 -20.13
C GLY A 93 46.74 53.13 -20.51
N ILE A 94 47.17 52.05 -21.17
CA ILE A 94 46.30 50.90 -21.49
C ILE A 94 45.81 50.21 -20.21
N PHE A 95 46.68 50.00 -19.22
CA PHE A 95 46.28 49.42 -17.93
C PHE A 95 45.28 50.31 -17.17
N LEU A 96 45.49 51.64 -17.18
CA LEU A 96 44.55 52.59 -16.58
C LEU A 96 43.19 52.57 -17.29
N PHE A 97 43.20 52.56 -18.63
CA PHE A 97 41.98 52.49 -19.44
C PHE A 97 41.23 51.17 -19.23
N ILE A 98 41.91 50.02 -19.26
CA ILE A 98 41.32 48.72 -18.94
C ILE A 98 40.77 48.71 -17.51
N SER A 99 41.49 49.27 -16.53
CA SER A 99 41.01 49.37 -15.15
C SER A 99 39.76 50.26 -15.04
N ALA A 100 39.71 51.38 -15.76
CA ALA A 100 38.54 52.25 -15.82
C ALA A 100 37.35 51.57 -16.53
N CYS A 101 37.58 50.82 -17.60
CA CYS A 101 36.57 50.02 -18.28
C CYS A 101 36.05 48.87 -17.41
N VAL A 102 36.93 48.14 -16.71
CA VAL A 102 36.56 47.08 -15.77
C VAL A 102 35.78 47.65 -14.57
N TYR A 103 36.18 48.82 -14.06
CA TYR A 103 35.46 49.50 -12.99
C TYR A 103 34.07 49.99 -13.46
N GLY A 104 33.99 50.67 -14.61
CA GLY A 104 32.72 51.13 -15.19
C GLY A 104 31.77 50.00 -15.59
N PHE A 105 32.30 48.92 -16.19
CA PHE A 105 31.54 47.71 -16.48
C PHE A 105 31.10 46.99 -15.20
N GLY A 106 31.94 46.97 -14.17
CA GLY A 106 31.59 46.46 -12.84
C GLY A 106 30.45 47.23 -12.18
N LEU A 107 30.33 48.54 -12.41
CA LEU A 107 29.17 49.34 -11.98
C LEU A 107 27.90 49.03 -12.81
N MET A 108 28.06 48.76 -14.10
CA MET A 108 26.96 48.37 -15.00
C MET A 108 26.42 46.96 -14.72
N ALA A 109 27.27 46.02 -14.34
CA ALA A 109 26.91 44.62 -14.09
C ALA A 109 26.74 44.26 -12.60
N THR A 110 26.46 45.27 -11.76
CA THR A 110 26.16 45.09 -10.33
C THR A 110 24.98 44.15 -10.07
N SER A 111 25.16 43.22 -9.12
CA SER A 111 24.09 42.36 -8.58
C SER A 111 24.26 42.11 -7.08
N VAL A 112 23.14 41.90 -6.39
CA VAL A 112 23.08 41.58 -4.95
C VAL A 112 22.13 40.40 -4.77
N HIS A 113 22.60 39.36 -4.09
CA HIS A 113 21.82 38.18 -3.75
C HIS A 113 21.72 38.07 -2.22
N ILE A 114 20.51 38.15 -1.68
CA ILE A 114 20.22 38.17 -0.25
C ILE A 114 19.56 36.85 0.14
N VAL A 115 20.20 36.08 1.02
CA VAL A 115 19.61 34.87 1.61
C VAL A 115 19.12 35.19 3.01
N ILE A 116 17.81 35.13 3.22
CA ILE A 116 17.15 35.35 4.51
C ILE A 116 16.78 33.99 5.09
N THR A 117 17.43 33.58 6.18
CA THR A 117 17.06 32.36 6.92
C THR A 117 16.08 32.71 8.03
N THR A 118 14.91 32.10 8.01
CA THR A 118 13.84 32.31 9.00
C THR A 118 14.00 31.41 10.23
N GLN A 119 13.47 31.86 11.38
CA GLN A 119 13.34 31.05 12.59
C GLN A 119 11.93 30.44 12.63
N LYS A 120 11.85 29.15 12.30
CA LYS A 120 10.60 28.37 12.38
C LYS A 120 10.33 28.05 13.86
N GLN A 121 9.20 28.48 14.39
CA GLN A 121 8.75 28.09 15.72
C GLN A 121 8.03 26.74 15.61
N LYS A 122 8.47 25.74 16.38
CA LYS A 122 7.87 24.41 16.42
C LYS A 122 7.18 24.17 17.76
N GLN A 123 5.97 23.63 17.72
CA GLN A 123 5.21 23.17 18.88
C GLN A 123 4.82 21.70 18.64
N ASP A 124 4.94 20.86 19.66
CA ASP A 124 4.63 19.43 19.62
C ASP A 124 3.87 19.10 20.91
N GLN A 125 2.60 18.68 20.80
CA GLN A 125 1.73 18.45 21.94
C GLN A 125 0.63 17.44 21.60
N SER A 126 0.30 16.59 22.57
CA SER A 126 -0.81 15.64 22.50
C SER A 126 -2.08 16.22 23.14
N PHE A 127 -3.22 15.94 22.53
CA PHE A 127 -4.55 16.32 23.05
C PHE A 127 -5.44 15.09 23.15
N SER A 128 -6.07 14.88 24.32
CA SER A 128 -7.18 13.93 24.44
C SER A 128 -8.46 14.63 23.99
N ILE A 129 -8.95 14.30 22.80
CA ILE A 129 -10.10 14.96 22.18
C ILE A 129 -11.31 14.02 22.23
N GLN A 130 -12.44 14.54 22.73
CA GLN A 130 -13.73 13.86 22.70
C GLN A 130 -14.55 14.34 21.50
N PHE A 131 -15.20 13.39 20.84
CA PHE A 131 -16.08 13.60 19.69
C PHE A 131 -17.49 13.07 20.02
N SER A 132 -18.53 13.78 19.56
CA SER A 132 -19.92 13.45 19.88
C SER A 132 -20.88 13.70 18.72
N LYS A 133 -21.73 12.70 18.43
CA LYS A 133 -22.82 12.79 17.44
C LYS A 133 -23.88 13.83 17.82
N LYS A 134 -23.96 14.20 19.10
CA LYS A 134 -24.95 15.16 19.60
C LYS A 134 -24.58 16.63 19.32
N LEU A 135 -23.35 16.90 18.88
CA LEU A 135 -22.90 18.24 18.51
C LEU A 135 -22.93 18.41 16.98
N ALA A 136 -23.57 19.48 16.51
CA ALA A 136 -23.52 19.90 15.10
C ALA A 136 -22.26 20.74 14.78
N THR A 137 -21.71 21.43 15.79
CA THR A 137 -20.57 22.35 15.70
C THR A 137 -19.61 22.07 16.87
N ALA A 138 -18.31 22.30 16.67
CA ALA A 138 -17.30 22.18 17.71
C ALA A 138 -17.55 23.12 18.90
N THR A 139 -17.19 22.65 20.10
CA THR A 139 -17.12 23.45 21.34
C THR A 139 -15.68 23.50 21.84
N ALA A 140 -15.43 24.20 22.95
CA ALA A 140 -14.09 24.37 23.50
C ALA A 140 -13.36 23.05 23.84
N ASP A 141 -14.11 21.97 24.12
CA ASP A 141 -13.55 20.69 24.59
C ASP A 141 -14.11 19.45 23.86
N ILE A 142 -15.21 19.56 23.09
CA ILE A 142 -15.84 18.45 22.36
C ILE A 142 -16.06 18.83 20.89
N LEU A 143 -15.63 17.94 19.99
CA LEU A 143 -15.78 18.09 18.53
C LEU A 143 -17.00 17.33 17.97
N PRO A 144 -17.55 17.74 16.81
CA PRO A 144 -18.68 17.05 16.21
C PRO A 144 -18.26 15.68 15.64
N LEU A 145 -19.20 14.73 15.64
CA LEU A 145 -19.01 13.41 15.05
C LEU A 145 -20.17 13.08 14.12
N ARG A 146 -19.91 12.59 12.91
CA ARG A 146 -20.96 12.20 11.98
C ARG A 146 -21.04 10.67 11.94
N LEU A 147 -22.20 10.13 12.27
CA LEU A 147 -22.51 8.72 12.10
C LEU A 147 -23.26 8.54 10.77
N TYR A 148 -22.70 7.72 9.87
CA TYR A 148 -23.40 7.26 8.69
C TYR A 148 -23.71 5.77 8.83
N GLU A 149 -24.89 5.35 8.38
CA GLU A 149 -25.29 3.95 8.32
C GLU A 149 -25.80 3.63 6.91
N LYS A 150 -25.37 2.49 6.36
CA LYS A 150 -25.75 2.05 5.01
C LYS A 150 -25.94 0.54 5.00
N SER A 151 -27.01 0.05 4.38
CA SER A 151 -27.17 -1.38 4.09
C SER A 151 -26.33 -1.77 2.87
N PHE A 152 -25.82 -3.00 2.88
CA PHE A 152 -25.11 -3.58 1.75
C PHE A 152 -25.66 -4.97 1.42
N GLN A 153 -25.55 -5.33 0.14
CA GLN A 153 -25.81 -6.68 -0.35
C GLN A 153 -24.78 -6.97 -1.44
N TYR A 154 -24.02 -8.05 -1.27
CA TYR A 154 -23.10 -8.53 -2.29
C TYR A 154 -23.38 -10.00 -2.61
N THR A 155 -23.25 -10.37 -3.87
CA THR A 155 -23.37 -11.75 -4.36
C THR A 155 -22.11 -12.11 -5.13
N LYS A 156 -21.56 -13.30 -4.89
CA LYS A 156 -20.35 -13.79 -5.56
C LYS A 156 -20.51 -15.25 -5.93
N THR A 157 -19.98 -15.62 -7.10
CA THR A 157 -19.97 -16.99 -7.62
C THR A 157 -18.67 -17.70 -7.22
N TYR A 158 -18.80 -18.97 -6.85
CA TYR A 158 -17.73 -19.86 -6.43
C TYR A 158 -17.78 -21.14 -7.29
N GLN A 159 -16.61 -21.73 -7.53
CA GLN A 159 -16.51 -23.00 -8.26
C GLN A 159 -16.66 -24.18 -7.29
N ALA A 160 -17.29 -25.25 -7.74
CA ALA A 160 -17.37 -26.50 -7.01
C ALA A 160 -16.08 -27.31 -7.21
N THR A 161 -15.45 -27.76 -6.13
CA THR A 161 -14.16 -28.50 -6.20
C THR A 161 -14.33 -30.01 -6.16
N GLY A 162 -15.44 -30.48 -5.59
CA GLY A 162 -15.75 -31.91 -5.50
C GLY A 162 -16.04 -32.54 -6.86
N GLN A 163 -15.88 -33.84 -6.94
CA GLN A 163 -16.22 -34.65 -8.13
C GLN A 163 -17.13 -35.80 -7.70
N SER A 164 -18.12 -36.10 -8.52
CA SER A 164 -18.95 -37.31 -8.39
C SER A 164 -18.94 -38.06 -9.71
N GLN A 165 -18.76 -39.38 -9.64
CA GLN A 165 -18.92 -40.27 -10.78
C GLN A 165 -20.39 -40.63 -10.91
N GLU A 166 -20.98 -40.42 -12.10
CA GLU A 166 -22.26 -41.07 -12.39
C GLU A 166 -22.04 -42.59 -12.50
N PRO A 167 -23.00 -43.42 -12.04
CA PRO A 167 -22.94 -44.85 -12.22
C PRO A 167 -23.13 -45.21 -13.69
N SER A 168 -22.08 -45.72 -14.35
CA SER A 168 -22.18 -46.23 -15.72
C SER A 168 -22.68 -47.67 -15.75
N TYR A 169 -23.49 -47.99 -16.76
CA TYR A 169 -24.07 -49.31 -16.97
C TYR A 169 -23.57 -49.89 -18.30
N VAL A 170 -23.40 -51.21 -18.34
CA VAL A 170 -23.17 -51.92 -19.60
C VAL A 170 -24.49 -51.96 -20.38
N GLU A 171 -24.48 -51.45 -21.61
CA GLU A 171 -25.62 -51.47 -22.54
C GLU A 171 -25.27 -52.23 -23.82
N GLY A 172 -26.28 -52.82 -24.45
CA GLY A 172 -26.09 -53.54 -25.70
C GLY A 172 -27.41 -53.85 -26.42
N THR A 173 -27.28 -54.23 -27.68
CA THR A 173 -28.41 -54.64 -28.52
C THR A 173 -28.53 -56.17 -28.53
N VAL A 174 -29.73 -56.66 -28.27
CA VAL A 174 -30.06 -58.10 -28.30
C VAL A 174 -31.12 -58.34 -29.36
N THR A 175 -30.97 -59.38 -30.18
CA THR A 175 -32.01 -59.87 -31.07
C THR A 175 -32.90 -60.84 -30.28
N ILE A 176 -34.16 -60.47 -30.08
CA ILE A 176 -35.13 -61.27 -29.33
C ILE A 176 -35.91 -62.11 -30.33
N TYR A 177 -35.96 -63.43 -30.11
CA TYR A 177 -36.68 -64.40 -30.91
C TYR A 177 -37.91 -64.93 -30.18
N ASN A 178 -38.96 -65.23 -30.93
CA ASN A 178 -40.18 -65.88 -30.46
C ASN A 178 -40.56 -67.03 -31.42
N LYS A 179 -40.33 -68.25 -30.95
CA LYS A 179 -40.74 -69.51 -31.57
C LYS A 179 -41.94 -70.14 -30.83
N ALA A 180 -42.53 -69.46 -29.86
CA ALA A 180 -43.54 -70.04 -28.98
C ALA A 180 -44.94 -70.10 -29.61
N GLN A 181 -45.30 -69.08 -30.39
CA GLN A 181 -46.65 -68.86 -30.90
C GLN A 181 -46.63 -67.95 -32.14
N ARG A 182 -47.69 -68.02 -32.97
CA ARG A 182 -47.91 -67.10 -34.11
C ARG A 182 -48.32 -65.68 -33.69
N THR A 183 -48.83 -65.49 -32.47
CA THR A 183 -49.22 -64.19 -31.95
C THR A 183 -48.02 -63.41 -31.39
N PRO A 184 -47.95 -62.08 -31.56
CA PRO A 184 -46.86 -61.28 -30.99
C PRO A 184 -46.77 -61.42 -29.46
N GLN A 185 -45.55 -61.42 -28.93
CA GLN A 185 -45.28 -61.36 -27.50
C GLN A 185 -44.87 -59.94 -27.13
N VAL A 186 -45.69 -59.26 -26.32
CA VAL A 186 -45.34 -57.96 -25.73
C VAL A 186 -44.37 -58.19 -24.57
N LEU A 187 -43.29 -57.42 -24.54
CA LEU A 187 -42.35 -57.30 -23.43
C LEU A 187 -42.37 -55.85 -22.92
N VAL A 188 -42.55 -55.68 -21.62
CA VAL A 188 -42.56 -54.34 -20.99
C VAL A 188 -41.14 -53.83 -20.77
N ALA A 189 -40.97 -52.51 -20.75
CA ALA A 189 -39.74 -51.90 -20.24
C ALA A 189 -39.40 -52.49 -18.86
N THR A 190 -38.11 -52.64 -18.57
CA THR A 190 -37.53 -53.34 -17.41
C THR A 190 -37.66 -54.87 -17.39
N THR A 191 -38.19 -55.52 -18.43
CA THR A 191 -38.21 -56.99 -18.57
C THR A 191 -36.79 -57.55 -18.42
N ARG A 192 -36.65 -58.59 -17.59
CA ARG A 192 -35.37 -59.20 -17.22
C ARG A 192 -34.82 -60.13 -18.31
N PHE A 193 -33.54 -59.94 -18.64
CA PHE A 193 -32.73 -60.78 -19.53
C PHE A 193 -31.52 -61.28 -18.73
N LEU A 194 -31.34 -62.59 -18.64
CA LEU A 194 -30.24 -63.22 -17.90
C LEU A 194 -29.29 -63.87 -18.91
N SER A 195 -28.02 -63.45 -18.94
CA SER A 195 -27.00 -64.09 -19.80
C SER A 195 -26.67 -65.50 -19.32
N SER A 196 -26.00 -66.29 -20.16
CA SER A 196 -25.43 -67.59 -19.76
C SER A 196 -24.54 -67.50 -18.52
N ASP A 197 -23.81 -66.39 -18.36
CA ASP A 197 -22.90 -66.12 -17.23
C ASP A 197 -23.63 -65.61 -15.97
N GLY A 198 -24.97 -65.68 -15.93
CA GLY A 198 -25.78 -65.25 -14.79
C GLY A 198 -25.90 -63.73 -14.62
N LYS A 199 -25.48 -62.92 -15.58
CA LYS A 199 -25.51 -61.45 -15.48
C LYS A 199 -26.89 -60.93 -15.91
N LEU A 200 -27.49 -60.11 -15.04
CA LEU A 200 -28.85 -59.61 -15.22
C LEU A 200 -28.87 -58.26 -15.97
N PHE A 201 -29.69 -58.21 -17.01
CA PHE A 201 -29.99 -57.04 -17.82
C PHE A 201 -31.50 -56.79 -17.84
N ARG A 202 -31.87 -55.57 -18.26
CA ARG A 202 -33.24 -55.08 -18.35
C ARG A 202 -33.49 -54.41 -19.69
N LEU A 203 -34.64 -54.70 -20.28
CA LEU A 203 -35.15 -54.02 -21.46
C LEU A 203 -35.31 -52.52 -21.20
N ILE A 204 -34.78 -51.67 -22.08
CA ILE A 204 -34.87 -50.22 -21.92
C ILE A 204 -36.29 -49.73 -22.30
N GLU A 205 -36.83 -50.25 -23.41
CA GLU A 205 -38.11 -49.79 -24.00
C GLU A 205 -39.10 -50.94 -24.18
N ARG A 206 -40.40 -50.64 -24.17
CA ARG A 206 -41.45 -51.64 -24.46
C ARG A 206 -41.25 -52.18 -25.88
N THR A 207 -41.06 -53.49 -26.02
CA THR A 207 -40.82 -54.15 -27.31
C THR A 207 -41.94 -55.14 -27.61
N ILE A 208 -42.38 -55.20 -28.87
CA ILE A 208 -43.36 -56.19 -29.34
C ILE A 208 -42.62 -57.17 -30.25
N VAL A 209 -42.38 -58.39 -29.77
CA VAL A 209 -41.69 -59.44 -30.53
C VAL A 209 -42.72 -60.13 -31.44
N PRO A 210 -42.52 -60.15 -32.78
CA PRO A 210 -43.44 -60.86 -33.69
C PRO A 210 -43.58 -62.34 -33.33
N GLY A 211 -44.68 -62.97 -33.73
CA GLY A 211 -44.82 -64.43 -33.66
C GLY A 211 -44.04 -65.15 -34.75
N TYR A 212 -43.90 -66.47 -34.64
CA TYR A 212 -43.29 -67.26 -35.71
C TYR A 212 -44.20 -67.32 -36.95
N THR A 213 -43.58 -67.45 -38.13
CA THR A 213 -44.28 -67.75 -39.39
C THR A 213 -44.01 -69.19 -39.81
N ILE A 214 -44.86 -69.74 -40.67
CA ILE A 214 -44.60 -71.03 -41.33
C ILE A 214 -44.71 -70.79 -42.84
N GLN A 215 -43.66 -71.11 -43.58
CA GLN A 215 -43.60 -71.06 -45.03
C GLN A 215 -43.03 -72.39 -45.53
N ASN A 216 -43.69 -73.03 -46.49
CA ASN A 216 -43.27 -74.32 -47.06
C ASN A 216 -42.91 -75.39 -46.01
N GLY A 217 -43.75 -75.52 -44.97
CA GLY A 217 -43.53 -76.43 -43.83
C GLY A 217 -42.44 -76.01 -42.83
N THR A 218 -41.60 -75.02 -43.16
CA THR A 218 -40.51 -74.54 -42.31
C THR A 218 -41.01 -73.46 -41.35
N THR A 219 -40.69 -73.58 -40.06
CA THR A 219 -41.07 -72.61 -39.01
C THR A 219 -39.95 -71.61 -38.75
N THR A 220 -40.16 -70.35 -39.13
CA THR A 220 -39.20 -69.26 -38.90
C THR A 220 -39.63 -68.46 -37.66
N PRO A 221 -38.80 -68.36 -36.60
CA PRO A 221 -39.12 -67.55 -35.43
C PRO A 221 -39.33 -66.07 -35.79
N GLY A 222 -40.30 -65.42 -35.14
CA GLY A 222 -40.40 -63.96 -35.21
C GLY A 222 -39.25 -63.33 -34.44
N SER A 223 -38.69 -62.23 -34.93
CA SER A 223 -37.53 -61.58 -34.29
C SER A 223 -37.57 -60.05 -34.34
N ILE A 224 -36.99 -59.41 -33.34
CA ILE A 224 -36.80 -57.96 -33.28
C ILE A 224 -35.53 -57.61 -32.49
N GLN A 225 -34.82 -56.55 -32.87
CA GLN A 225 -33.71 -56.01 -32.08
C GLN A 225 -34.24 -55.07 -31.00
N ALA A 226 -33.69 -55.15 -29.80
CA ALA A 226 -33.98 -54.22 -28.70
C ALA A 226 -32.74 -53.93 -27.88
N ARG A 227 -32.71 -52.77 -27.20
CA ARG A 227 -31.63 -52.40 -26.29
C ARG A 227 -31.89 -52.90 -24.87
N ILE A 228 -30.88 -53.50 -24.26
CA ILE A 228 -30.88 -53.95 -22.87
C ILE A 228 -29.71 -53.31 -22.10
N ARG A 229 -29.94 -52.98 -20.83
CA ARG A 229 -28.98 -52.38 -19.90
C ARG A 229 -28.77 -53.26 -18.69
N ALA A 230 -27.56 -53.32 -18.14
CA ALA A 230 -27.26 -54.01 -16.89
C ALA A 230 -28.22 -53.60 -15.75
N ASP A 231 -28.56 -54.53 -14.86
CA ASP A 231 -29.40 -54.26 -13.68
C ASP A 231 -28.70 -53.33 -12.68
N GLN A 232 -27.37 -53.45 -12.56
CA GLN A 232 -26.51 -52.65 -11.70
C GLN A 232 -25.36 -52.03 -12.52
N PRO A 233 -24.76 -50.92 -12.07
CA PRO A 233 -23.63 -50.30 -12.74
C PRO A 233 -22.33 -51.11 -12.56
N GLY A 234 -21.36 -50.87 -13.43
CA GLY A 234 -19.98 -51.34 -13.29
C GLY A 234 -19.51 -52.37 -14.34
N PRO A 235 -18.18 -52.59 -14.43
CA PRO A 235 -17.56 -53.41 -15.48
C PRO A 235 -17.83 -54.90 -15.36
N SER A 236 -18.24 -55.40 -14.19
CA SER A 236 -18.60 -56.80 -13.97
C SER A 236 -19.73 -57.28 -14.89
N PHE A 237 -20.58 -56.37 -15.38
CA PHE A 237 -21.66 -56.68 -16.32
C PHE A 237 -21.23 -56.81 -17.79
N ALA A 238 -19.94 -56.62 -18.12
CA ALA A 238 -19.47 -56.85 -19.49
C ALA A 238 -19.69 -58.32 -19.90
N VAL A 239 -20.17 -58.56 -21.12
CA VAL A 239 -20.47 -59.91 -21.64
C VAL A 239 -19.92 -60.08 -23.05
N GLN A 240 -19.46 -61.29 -23.36
CA GLN A 240 -19.19 -61.71 -24.74
C GLN A 240 -20.52 -62.00 -25.47
N PRO A 241 -20.51 -62.22 -26.81
CA PRO A 241 -21.67 -62.70 -27.54
C PRO A 241 -22.32 -63.91 -26.84
N THR A 242 -23.60 -63.80 -26.49
CA THR A 242 -24.25 -64.76 -25.58
C THR A 242 -25.76 -64.86 -25.83
N GLN A 243 -26.35 -65.98 -25.40
CA GLN A 243 -27.79 -66.12 -25.33
C GLN A 243 -28.30 -65.52 -24.01
N PHE A 244 -29.50 -64.93 -24.05
CA PHE A 244 -30.20 -64.42 -22.89
C PHE A 244 -31.52 -65.17 -22.70
N ARG A 245 -31.75 -65.69 -21.49
CA ARG A 245 -33.06 -66.21 -21.06
C ARG A 245 -33.88 -65.09 -20.44
N LEU A 246 -35.22 -65.23 -20.44
CA LEU A 246 -36.13 -64.31 -19.76
C LEU A 246 -36.62 -64.98 -18.46
N PRO A 247 -36.06 -64.68 -17.27
CA PRO A 247 -36.42 -65.38 -16.03
C PRO A 247 -37.90 -65.25 -15.65
N GLY A 248 -38.55 -64.15 -16.07
CA GLY A 248 -40.00 -63.95 -15.86
C GLY A 248 -40.91 -64.90 -16.66
N LEU A 249 -40.35 -65.74 -17.54
CA LEU A 249 -41.08 -66.81 -18.23
C LEU A 249 -40.80 -68.21 -17.64
N ALA A 250 -39.95 -68.34 -16.61
CA ALA A 250 -39.59 -69.62 -16.02
C ALA A 250 -40.84 -70.40 -15.54
N GLY A 251 -40.84 -71.72 -15.75
CA GLY A 251 -42.00 -72.58 -15.51
C GLY A 251 -43.04 -72.61 -16.64
N LEU A 252 -42.98 -71.68 -17.61
CA LEU A 252 -43.86 -71.70 -18.79
C LEU A 252 -43.17 -72.38 -19.99
N ALA A 253 -43.95 -73.02 -20.86
CA ALA A 253 -43.46 -73.57 -22.14
C ALA A 253 -42.76 -72.51 -23.03
N LYS A 254 -43.11 -71.23 -22.84
CA LYS A 254 -42.48 -70.07 -23.50
C LYS A 254 -41.01 -69.85 -23.10
N TYR A 255 -40.55 -70.38 -21.97
CA TYR A 255 -39.19 -70.14 -21.44
C TYR A 255 -38.06 -70.66 -22.34
N GLN A 256 -38.32 -71.73 -23.08
CA GLN A 256 -37.33 -72.31 -24.01
C GLN A 256 -37.45 -71.74 -25.43
N THR A 257 -38.60 -71.15 -25.76
CA THR A 257 -38.98 -70.74 -27.11
C THR A 257 -38.99 -69.22 -27.33
N ILE A 258 -38.84 -68.43 -26.27
CA ILE A 258 -38.62 -66.98 -26.32
C ILE A 258 -37.30 -66.64 -25.61
N TYR A 259 -36.34 -66.11 -26.35
CA TYR A 259 -34.97 -65.84 -25.87
C TYR A 259 -34.33 -64.67 -26.63
N GLY A 260 -33.31 -64.05 -26.04
CA GLY A 260 -32.44 -63.07 -26.70
C GLY A 260 -31.12 -63.70 -27.16
N VAL A 261 -30.48 -63.13 -28.17
CA VAL A 261 -29.09 -63.43 -28.58
C VAL A 261 -28.36 -62.11 -28.86
N SER A 262 -27.16 -61.93 -28.31
CA SER A 262 -26.20 -60.95 -28.79
C SER A 262 -25.12 -61.63 -29.62
N ILE A 263 -24.78 -61.03 -30.77
CA ILE A 263 -23.64 -61.46 -31.61
C ILE A 263 -22.43 -60.52 -31.48
N VAL A 264 -22.58 -59.45 -30.68
CA VAL A 264 -21.54 -58.45 -30.37
C VAL A 264 -21.35 -58.43 -28.85
N PRO A 265 -20.11 -58.35 -28.34
CA PRO A 265 -19.86 -58.19 -26.90
C PRO A 265 -20.45 -56.87 -26.39
N PHE A 266 -20.92 -56.85 -25.15
CA PHE A 266 -21.29 -55.62 -24.46
C PHE A 266 -20.13 -55.19 -23.56
N ALA A 267 -19.52 -54.05 -23.88
CA ALA A 267 -18.39 -53.49 -23.15
C ALA A 267 -18.83 -52.46 -22.10
N TYR A 268 -17.99 -52.27 -21.09
CA TYR A 268 -18.16 -51.19 -20.12
C TYR A 268 -17.44 -49.93 -20.59
N ALA A 269 -18.16 -48.80 -20.61
CA ALA A 269 -17.60 -47.48 -20.85
C ALA A 269 -17.82 -46.63 -19.59
N ALA A 270 -16.75 -46.13 -18.97
CA ALA A 270 -16.87 -45.26 -17.80
C ALA A 270 -17.48 -43.90 -18.20
N THR A 271 -18.45 -43.42 -17.42
CA THR A 271 -18.98 -42.05 -17.53
C THR A 271 -18.01 -41.03 -16.91
N GLY A 272 -18.01 -39.80 -17.44
CA GLY A 272 -17.19 -38.72 -16.92
C GLY A 272 -17.57 -38.30 -15.49
N THR A 273 -16.67 -37.58 -14.82
CA THR A 273 -16.95 -36.97 -13.51
C THR A 273 -17.76 -35.68 -13.67
N ILE A 274 -18.69 -35.46 -12.75
CA ILE A 274 -19.48 -34.23 -12.67
C ILE A 274 -19.01 -33.44 -11.44
N PRO A 275 -18.72 -32.12 -11.57
CA PRO A 275 -18.44 -31.27 -10.42
C PRO A 275 -19.58 -31.25 -9.41
N VAL A 276 -19.22 -31.32 -8.13
CA VAL A 276 -20.16 -31.37 -7.00
C VAL A 276 -19.70 -30.43 -5.90
N VAL A 277 -20.63 -29.64 -5.38
CA VAL A 277 -20.39 -28.72 -4.25
C VAL A 277 -20.05 -29.53 -3.00
N THR A 278 -18.89 -29.25 -2.40
CA THR A 278 -18.47 -29.87 -1.12
C THR A 278 -18.95 -29.06 0.09
N LYS A 279 -18.77 -29.60 1.30
CA LYS A 279 -19.00 -28.83 2.54
C LYS A 279 -17.97 -27.71 2.69
N ASP A 280 -16.74 -27.96 2.27
CA ASP A 280 -15.62 -27.02 2.38
C ASP A 280 -15.79 -25.86 1.38
N ASP A 281 -16.28 -26.12 0.16
CA ASP A 281 -16.67 -25.09 -0.80
C ASP A 281 -17.66 -24.10 -0.18
N ILE A 282 -18.71 -24.60 0.48
CA ILE A 282 -19.74 -23.78 1.13
C ILE A 282 -19.15 -22.96 2.29
N GLN A 283 -18.25 -23.54 3.09
CA GLN A 283 -17.63 -22.86 4.23
C GLN A 283 -16.63 -21.79 3.77
N ASN A 284 -15.81 -22.11 2.77
CA ASN A 284 -14.88 -21.18 2.14
C ASN A 284 -15.61 -20.03 1.45
N ALA A 285 -16.74 -20.29 0.79
CA ALA A 285 -17.60 -19.26 0.21
C ALA A 285 -18.15 -18.30 1.28
N LYS A 286 -18.61 -18.80 2.43
CA LYS A 286 -19.08 -17.97 3.55
C LYS A 286 -17.98 -17.08 4.13
N GLN A 287 -16.77 -17.60 4.30
CA GLN A 287 -15.63 -16.83 4.82
C GLN A 287 -15.14 -15.80 3.79
N SER A 288 -14.96 -16.22 2.54
CA SER A 288 -14.50 -15.36 1.45
C SER A 288 -15.48 -14.22 1.15
N ILE A 289 -16.80 -14.46 1.18
CA ILE A 289 -17.77 -13.40 0.91
C ILE A 289 -17.87 -12.41 2.07
N ALA A 290 -17.62 -12.84 3.31
CA ALA A 290 -17.55 -11.95 4.46
C ALA A 290 -16.36 -10.99 4.36
N GLN A 291 -15.17 -11.49 4.04
CA GLN A 291 -14.00 -10.64 3.82
C GLN A 291 -14.20 -9.69 2.62
N TYR A 292 -14.69 -10.22 1.50
CA TYR A 292 -15.00 -9.42 0.31
C TYR A 292 -15.98 -8.28 0.62
N ALA A 293 -17.03 -8.51 1.40
CA ALA A 293 -17.96 -7.47 1.79
C ALA A 293 -17.31 -6.38 2.66
N ILE A 294 -16.41 -6.76 3.59
CA ILE A 294 -15.65 -5.80 4.40
C ILE A 294 -14.80 -4.91 3.48
N ASP A 295 -14.05 -5.50 2.56
CA ASP A 295 -13.10 -4.78 1.71
C ASP A 295 -13.82 -3.87 0.71
N GLN A 296 -14.88 -4.37 0.05
CA GLN A 296 -15.69 -3.56 -0.87
C GLN A 296 -16.43 -2.44 -0.14
N THR A 297 -17.07 -2.71 0.99
CA THR A 297 -17.75 -1.65 1.74
C THR A 297 -16.79 -0.58 2.24
N LYS A 298 -15.57 -0.94 2.68
CA LYS A 298 -14.52 0.05 3.01
C LYS A 298 -14.15 0.90 1.79
N GLN A 299 -13.93 0.29 0.62
CA GLN A 299 -13.58 0.99 -0.61
C GLN A 299 -14.70 1.93 -1.09
N ASP A 300 -15.95 1.45 -1.08
CA ASP A 300 -17.15 2.22 -1.42
C ASP A 300 -17.31 3.44 -0.50
N ILE A 301 -17.04 3.27 0.80
CA ILE A 301 -17.07 4.38 1.78
C ILE A 301 -15.98 5.39 1.48
N VAL A 302 -14.70 4.97 1.45
CA VAL A 302 -13.56 5.88 1.31
C VAL A 302 -13.63 6.68 0.02
N SER A 303 -14.08 6.09 -1.09
CA SER A 303 -14.26 6.79 -2.36
C SER A 303 -15.41 7.80 -2.37
N SER A 304 -16.31 7.78 -1.37
CA SER A 304 -17.45 8.69 -1.23
C SER A 304 -17.24 9.81 -0.21
N LEU A 305 -16.15 9.77 0.57
CA LEU A 305 -15.86 10.79 1.59
C LEU A 305 -15.04 11.96 0.99
N PRO A 306 -15.38 13.23 1.32
CA PRO A 306 -14.52 14.38 0.98
C PRO A 306 -13.16 14.31 1.69
N ASP A 307 -12.09 14.82 1.06
CA ASP A 307 -10.70 14.75 1.57
C ASP A 307 -10.48 15.27 3.01
N SER A 308 -11.31 16.22 3.47
CA SER A 308 -11.23 16.76 4.84
C SER A 308 -11.90 15.86 5.88
N ILE A 309 -12.74 14.91 5.46
CA ILE A 309 -13.39 13.95 6.34
C ILE A 309 -12.47 12.75 6.55
N LYS A 310 -12.16 12.43 7.80
CA LYS A 310 -11.36 11.25 8.17
C LYS A 310 -12.22 10.15 8.75
N LEU A 311 -11.86 8.92 8.38
CA LEU A 311 -12.35 7.68 8.94
C LEU A 311 -11.15 6.92 9.54
N LEU A 312 -11.29 6.44 10.77
CA LEU A 312 -10.34 5.52 11.40
C LEU A 312 -10.89 4.10 11.34
N ASP A 313 -10.02 3.09 11.22
CA ASP A 313 -10.43 1.69 11.03
C ASP A 313 -11.34 1.17 12.17
N GLN A 314 -11.08 1.58 13.41
CA GLN A 314 -11.86 1.20 14.59
C GLN A 314 -13.17 2.00 14.71
N ALA A 315 -13.32 3.08 13.94
CA ALA A 315 -14.53 3.88 13.84
C ALA A 315 -15.52 3.34 12.77
N LEU A 316 -15.26 2.13 12.25
CA LEU A 316 -16.14 1.40 11.33
C LEU A 316 -16.61 0.09 11.96
N ARG A 317 -17.92 -0.17 11.91
CA ARG A 317 -18.56 -1.39 12.42
C ARG A 317 -19.47 -2.00 11.37
N ILE A 318 -19.20 -3.27 11.02
CA ILE A 318 -20.02 -4.05 10.11
C ILE A 318 -20.86 -5.05 10.92
N LYS A 319 -22.17 -5.05 10.67
CA LYS A 319 -23.13 -6.01 11.23
C LYS A 319 -23.71 -6.83 10.08
N VAL A 320 -23.26 -8.07 9.94
CA VAL A 320 -23.83 -9.03 8.99
C VAL A 320 -25.24 -9.41 9.47
N SER A 321 -26.25 -9.29 8.61
CA SER A 321 -27.62 -9.71 8.89
C SER A 321 -27.89 -11.13 8.41
N SER A 322 -27.32 -11.53 7.27
CA SER A 322 -27.43 -12.89 6.75
C SER A 322 -26.27 -13.26 5.82
N VAL A 323 -25.95 -14.55 5.76
CA VAL A 323 -25.09 -15.16 4.73
C VAL A 323 -25.83 -16.36 4.16
N ALA A 324 -26.29 -16.25 2.93
CA ALA A 324 -27.03 -17.29 2.21
C ALA A 324 -26.11 -18.01 1.21
N VAL A 325 -26.09 -19.34 1.27
CA VAL A 325 -25.51 -20.20 0.24
C VAL A 325 -26.60 -21.21 -0.15
N PRO A 326 -27.33 -21.01 -1.26
CA PRO A 326 -28.47 -21.86 -1.61
C PRO A 326 -28.07 -23.31 -1.98
N ALA A 327 -26.85 -23.50 -2.48
CA ALA A 327 -26.32 -24.81 -2.82
C ALA A 327 -26.06 -25.67 -1.56
N LYS A 328 -26.33 -26.97 -1.67
CA LYS A 328 -26.09 -27.96 -0.62
C LYS A 328 -24.88 -28.82 -0.99
N ALA A 329 -24.22 -29.38 0.02
CA ALA A 329 -23.19 -30.38 -0.24
C ALA A 329 -23.81 -31.57 -0.99
N GLY A 330 -23.18 -32.00 -2.09
CA GLY A 330 -23.75 -33.00 -3.00
C GLY A 330 -24.53 -32.44 -4.20
N THR A 331 -24.76 -31.13 -4.29
CA THR A 331 -25.38 -30.52 -5.49
C THR A 331 -24.43 -30.66 -6.69
N LYS A 332 -24.89 -31.33 -7.75
CA LYS A 332 -24.21 -31.48 -9.05
C LYS A 332 -24.28 -30.17 -9.84
N THR A 333 -23.21 -29.40 -9.83
CA THR A 333 -23.05 -28.13 -10.56
C THR A 333 -21.57 -27.74 -10.60
N SER A 334 -21.11 -27.09 -11.66
CA SER A 334 -19.75 -26.52 -11.76
C SER A 334 -19.53 -25.32 -10.84
N SER A 335 -20.60 -24.56 -10.54
CA SER A 335 -20.52 -23.35 -9.73
C SER A 335 -21.79 -23.10 -8.93
N PHE A 336 -21.67 -22.26 -7.90
CA PHE A 336 -22.75 -21.86 -7.01
C PHE A 336 -22.54 -20.42 -6.53
N SER A 337 -23.62 -19.75 -6.12
CA SER A 337 -23.56 -18.41 -5.54
C SER A 337 -23.58 -18.44 -4.01
N ALA A 338 -22.92 -17.45 -3.41
CA ALA A 338 -23.20 -17.00 -2.05
C ALA A 338 -23.65 -15.53 -2.10
N THR A 339 -24.53 -15.15 -1.17
CA THR A 339 -25.00 -13.78 -0.99
C THR A 339 -24.85 -13.40 0.48
N ILE A 340 -24.31 -12.22 0.74
CA ILE A 340 -24.19 -11.63 2.07
C ILE A 340 -24.97 -10.33 2.11
N GLN A 341 -25.65 -10.10 3.24
CA GLN A 341 -26.35 -8.86 3.53
C GLN A 341 -25.94 -8.35 4.91
N GLY A 342 -26.00 -7.04 5.11
CA GLY A 342 -25.72 -6.44 6.39
C GLY A 342 -25.86 -4.92 6.38
N THR A 343 -25.42 -4.32 7.48
CA THR A 343 -25.36 -2.87 7.67
C THR A 343 -23.94 -2.51 8.07
N VAL A 344 -23.39 -1.46 7.47
CA VAL A 344 -22.20 -0.78 7.97
C VAL A 344 -22.62 0.48 8.70
N ALA A 345 -22.03 0.71 9.87
CA ALA A 345 -22.09 1.95 10.62
C ALA A 345 -20.67 2.51 10.72
N LEU A 346 -20.49 3.80 10.45
CA LEU A 346 -19.18 4.45 10.44
C LEU A 346 -19.25 5.83 11.10
N MET A 347 -18.23 6.16 11.89
CA MET A 347 -18.07 7.45 12.55
C MET A 347 -16.91 8.21 11.92
N VAL A 348 -17.19 9.44 11.49
CA VAL A 348 -16.22 10.31 10.81
C VAL A 348 -16.27 11.73 11.34
N PHE A 349 -15.14 12.43 11.25
CA PHE A 349 -14.95 13.81 11.70
C PHE A 349 -14.26 14.62 10.59
N ASP A 350 -14.37 15.95 10.64
CA ASP A 350 -13.59 16.81 9.75
C ASP A 350 -12.24 17.17 10.41
N GLU A 351 -11.14 16.97 9.69
CA GLU A 351 -9.79 17.33 10.14
C GLU A 351 -9.63 18.84 10.36
N LYS A 352 -10.50 19.67 9.75
CA LYS A 352 -10.58 21.11 10.00
C LYS A 352 -11.02 21.42 11.44
N ASP A 353 -11.94 20.64 12.01
CA ASP A 353 -12.40 20.85 13.39
C ASP A 353 -11.26 20.60 14.38
N ILE A 354 -10.44 19.56 14.14
CA ILE A 354 -9.22 19.28 14.91
C ILE A 354 -8.18 20.39 14.71
N THR A 355 -8.02 20.88 13.47
CA THR A 355 -7.09 21.96 13.16
C THR A 355 -7.43 23.23 13.93
N GLN A 356 -8.70 23.67 13.89
CA GLN A 356 -9.17 24.83 14.64
C GLN A 356 -9.06 24.65 16.16
N TYR A 357 -9.38 23.45 16.66
CA TYR A 357 -9.20 23.11 18.08
C TYR A 357 -7.74 23.26 18.53
N VAL A 358 -6.81 22.62 17.80
CA VAL A 358 -5.38 22.65 18.13
C VAL A 358 -4.81 24.06 18.00
N GLN A 359 -5.16 24.81 16.94
CA GLN A 359 -4.72 26.21 16.78
C GLN A 359 -5.20 27.12 17.93
N THR A 360 -6.38 26.84 18.48
CA THR A 360 -6.96 27.57 19.63
C THR A 360 -6.27 27.21 20.94
N LYS A 361 -6.01 25.91 21.20
CA LYS A 361 -5.38 25.43 22.44
C LYS A 361 -3.86 25.65 22.47
N MET A 362 -3.18 25.57 21.32
CA MET A 362 -1.77 25.98 21.18
C MET A 362 -1.68 27.51 21.06
N SER A 363 -1.80 28.22 22.18
CA SER A 363 -1.60 29.67 22.17
C SER A 363 -0.20 30.05 21.68
N VAL A 364 -0.11 31.15 20.94
CA VAL A 364 1.15 31.70 20.41
C VAL A 364 1.30 33.12 20.94
N ASN A 365 2.42 33.42 21.59
CA ASN A 365 2.82 34.80 21.87
C ASN A 365 3.32 35.46 20.57
N GLN A 366 2.38 35.75 19.67
CA GLN A 366 2.66 36.30 18.36
C GLN A 366 2.70 37.84 18.46
N SER A 367 3.85 38.44 18.17
CA SER A 367 3.92 39.90 17.97
C SER A 367 3.08 40.27 16.76
N ALA A 368 2.17 41.23 16.92
CA ALA A 368 1.06 41.53 16.00
C ALA A 368 1.44 42.02 14.57
N SER A 369 2.72 41.99 14.21
CA SER A 369 3.28 42.51 12.96
C SER A 369 3.87 41.46 12.02
N THR A 370 3.88 40.17 12.39
CA THR A 370 4.50 39.10 11.57
C THR A 370 3.45 38.19 10.97
N LEU A 371 3.26 38.24 9.65
CA LEU A 371 2.51 37.22 8.92
C LEU A 371 3.25 35.88 9.04
N VAL A 372 2.54 34.80 9.39
CA VAL A 372 3.11 33.45 9.46
C VAL A 372 2.28 32.47 8.65
N LYS A 373 2.96 31.53 7.99
CA LYS A 373 2.34 30.32 7.48
C LYS A 373 2.27 29.33 8.63
N ASP A 374 1.05 28.99 9.01
CA ASP A 374 0.77 28.01 10.06
C ASP A 374 0.53 26.63 9.42
N VAL A 375 1.39 25.67 9.75
CA VAL A 375 1.29 24.30 9.24
C VAL A 375 1.11 23.36 10.42
N VAL A 376 -0.03 22.67 10.48
CA VAL A 376 -0.30 21.64 11.50
C VAL A 376 -0.30 20.27 10.83
N THR A 377 0.33 19.30 11.48
CA THR A 377 0.33 17.89 11.08
C THR A 377 -0.10 17.02 12.26
N PHE A 378 -0.91 16.01 11.98
CA PHE A 378 -1.51 15.14 13.01
C PHE A 378 -1.04 13.70 12.88
N SER A 379 -0.91 13.03 14.01
CA SER A 379 -0.91 11.56 14.08
C SER A 379 -1.90 11.10 15.14
N TYR A 380 -2.81 10.22 14.71
CA TYR A 380 -3.95 9.73 15.49
C TYR A 380 -3.57 8.44 16.24
N GLU A 381 -3.86 8.35 17.53
CA GLU A 381 -3.82 7.08 18.26
C GLU A 381 -5.10 6.25 18.01
N THR A 382 -5.11 5.01 18.50
CA THR A 382 -6.29 4.14 18.41
C THR A 382 -7.46 4.75 19.20
N PRO A 383 -8.62 5.02 18.56
CA PRO A 383 -9.74 5.65 19.23
C PRO A 383 -10.52 4.66 20.10
N ILE A 384 -11.07 5.14 21.21
CA ILE A 384 -12.11 4.45 21.98
C ILE A 384 -13.46 4.88 21.40
N VAL A 385 -14.21 3.95 20.82
CA VAL A 385 -15.45 4.22 20.08
C VAL A 385 -16.65 3.57 20.76
N SER A 386 -17.74 4.31 20.96
CA SER A 386 -19.04 3.77 21.40
C SER A 386 -20.14 4.13 20.39
N PHE A 387 -20.52 3.16 19.57
CA PHE A 387 -21.57 3.33 18.57
C PHE A 387 -22.95 3.54 19.21
N GLU A 388 -23.19 2.91 20.35
CA GLU A 388 -24.43 3.00 21.14
C GLU A 388 -24.63 4.42 21.71
N GLN A 389 -23.55 5.05 22.16
CA GLN A 389 -23.59 6.40 22.73
C GLN A 389 -23.41 7.51 21.67
N GLY A 390 -22.91 7.16 20.48
CA GLY A 390 -22.58 8.13 19.45
C GLY A 390 -21.30 8.92 19.76
N THR A 391 -20.35 8.32 20.48
CA THR A 391 -19.16 9.00 21.00
C THR A 391 -17.86 8.32 20.56
N MET A 392 -16.80 9.11 20.46
CA MET A 392 -15.44 8.63 20.23
C MET A 392 -14.47 9.50 21.02
N THR A 393 -13.43 8.91 21.60
CA THR A 393 -12.34 9.65 22.26
C THR A 393 -11.01 9.15 21.72
N MET A 394 -10.10 10.05 21.36
CA MET A 394 -8.75 9.68 20.91
C MET A 394 -7.71 10.67 21.40
N SER A 395 -6.47 10.19 21.54
CA SER A 395 -5.30 11.06 21.63
C SER A 395 -4.87 11.47 20.23
N VAL A 396 -4.70 12.77 20.02
CA VAL A 396 -4.18 13.37 18.78
C VAL A 396 -2.85 14.05 19.11
N HIS A 397 -1.76 13.56 18.54
CA HIS A 397 -0.48 14.27 18.57
C HIS A 397 -0.47 15.28 17.43
N ALA A 398 -0.27 16.55 17.76
CA ALA A 398 -0.21 17.62 16.79
C ALA A 398 1.16 18.30 16.79
N LYS A 399 1.76 18.38 15.61
CA LYS A 399 3.01 19.10 15.34
C LYS A 399 2.69 20.32 14.51
N ARG A 400 2.91 21.49 15.11
CA ARG A 400 2.64 22.79 14.52
C ARG A 400 3.94 23.53 14.23
N GLU A 401 4.10 23.99 13.01
CA GLU A 401 5.22 24.83 12.58
C GLU A 401 4.69 26.19 12.12
N LEU A 402 5.14 27.25 12.79
CA LEU A 402 4.91 28.63 12.39
C LEU A 402 6.13 29.11 11.62
N ILE A 403 5.93 29.42 10.34
CA ILE A 403 6.99 29.86 9.42
C ILE A 403 6.74 31.33 9.09
N PRO A 404 7.66 32.26 9.46
CA PRO A 404 7.55 33.66 9.07
C PRO A 404 7.41 33.83 7.56
N ILE A 405 6.38 34.56 7.12
CA ILE A 405 6.21 34.95 5.72
C ILE A 405 6.98 36.25 5.53
N VAL A 406 7.95 36.20 4.62
CA VAL A 406 8.80 37.33 4.27
C VAL A 406 8.37 37.82 2.89
N ASP A 407 7.85 39.04 2.81
CA ASP A 407 7.50 39.70 1.54
C ASP A 407 8.78 40.16 0.84
N THR A 408 9.25 39.35 -0.11
CA THR A 408 10.48 39.60 -0.86
C THR A 408 10.37 40.85 -1.74
N MET A 409 9.20 41.16 -2.29
CA MET A 409 8.98 42.32 -3.16
C MET A 409 9.00 43.64 -2.36
N MET A 410 8.33 43.67 -1.21
CA MET A 410 8.37 44.83 -0.30
C MET A 410 9.79 45.04 0.25
N LEU A 411 10.53 43.95 0.53
CA LEU A 411 11.93 44.05 0.92
C LEU A 411 12.81 44.55 -0.22
N GLN A 412 12.72 44.01 -1.44
CA GLN A 412 13.45 44.51 -2.61
C GLN A 412 13.31 46.03 -2.78
N GLN A 413 12.07 46.55 -2.69
CA GLN A 413 11.81 47.99 -2.79
C GLN A 413 12.41 48.81 -1.64
N LYS A 414 12.33 48.34 -0.40
CA LYS A 414 12.91 49.04 0.78
C LYS A 414 14.44 49.02 0.81
N THR A 415 15.04 48.02 0.18
CA THR A 415 16.48 47.73 0.24
C THR A 415 17.27 48.31 -0.93
N ALA A 416 16.61 48.69 -2.03
CA ALA A 416 17.22 49.43 -3.13
C ALA A 416 17.95 50.71 -2.66
N ALA A 417 19.11 51.00 -3.25
CA ALA A 417 20.00 52.14 -2.92
C ALA A 417 20.53 52.26 -1.46
N ARG A 418 20.17 51.33 -0.56
CA ARG A 418 20.68 51.26 0.83
C ARG A 418 22.17 50.90 0.87
N THR A 419 22.83 51.18 1.99
CA THR A 419 24.16 50.62 2.28
C THR A 419 24.02 49.16 2.71
N LEU A 420 25.06 48.34 2.51
CA LEU A 420 25.02 46.92 2.91
C LEU A 420 24.91 46.73 4.43
N ASP A 421 25.44 47.67 5.23
CA ASP A 421 25.35 47.62 6.69
C ASP A 421 23.96 48.03 7.21
N ASP A 422 23.33 49.06 6.61
CA ASP A 422 21.94 49.42 6.91
C ASP A 422 21.00 48.27 6.54
N LEU A 423 21.16 47.74 5.33
CA LEU A 423 20.44 46.57 4.83
C LEU A 423 20.50 45.39 5.82
N ARG A 424 21.71 45.04 6.27
CA ARG A 424 21.93 43.93 7.19
C ARG A 424 21.25 44.17 8.54
N ARG A 425 21.26 45.40 9.05
CA ARG A 425 20.59 45.77 10.31
C ARG A 425 19.07 45.76 10.18
N GLU A 426 18.53 46.37 9.13
CA GLU A 426 17.09 46.42 8.87
C GLU A 426 16.50 45.01 8.70
N LEU A 427 17.16 44.14 7.93
CA LEU A 427 16.70 42.76 7.73
C LEU A 427 16.82 41.88 8.99
N LEU A 428 17.84 42.07 9.83
CA LEU A 428 17.97 41.37 11.11
C LEU A 428 17.01 41.90 12.19
N ALA A 429 16.47 43.11 12.03
CA ALA A 429 15.44 43.65 12.90
C ALA A 429 14.02 43.14 12.56
N VAL A 430 13.83 42.47 11.42
CA VAL A 430 12.55 41.85 11.06
C VAL A 430 12.30 40.63 11.96
N SER A 431 11.16 40.66 12.66
CA SER A 431 10.67 39.55 13.49
C SER A 431 10.65 38.24 12.71
N GLY A 432 11.25 37.19 13.28
CA GLY A 432 11.35 35.87 12.66
C GLY A 432 12.56 35.67 11.73
N VAL A 433 13.41 36.68 11.49
CA VAL A 433 14.67 36.50 10.76
C VAL A 433 15.78 36.04 11.71
N ARG A 434 16.44 34.93 11.38
CA ARG A 434 17.55 34.34 12.16
C ARG A 434 18.92 34.72 11.62
N ARG A 435 19.05 34.82 10.29
CA ARG A 435 20.31 35.13 9.60
C ARG A 435 20.01 35.80 8.27
N VAL A 436 20.88 36.72 7.90
CA VAL A 436 20.91 37.38 6.60
C VAL A 436 22.32 37.23 6.04
N ASP A 437 22.43 36.55 4.90
CA ASP A 437 23.69 36.39 4.17
C ASP A 437 23.57 37.20 2.87
N ILE A 438 24.45 38.17 2.66
CA ILE A 438 24.39 39.11 1.53
C ILE A 438 25.62 38.86 0.67
N VAL A 439 25.40 38.41 -0.56
CA VAL A 439 26.44 38.19 -1.57
C VAL A 439 26.34 39.32 -2.59
N VAL A 440 27.45 39.98 -2.87
CA VAL A 440 27.49 41.12 -3.79
C VAL A 440 28.52 40.91 -4.89
N TRP A 441 28.18 41.32 -6.11
CA TRP A 441 29.09 41.32 -7.24
C TRP A 441 29.03 42.66 -7.98
N PRO A 442 30.17 43.30 -8.30
CA PRO A 442 31.52 42.97 -7.85
C PRO A 442 31.70 43.08 -6.32
N PHE A 443 32.68 42.39 -5.75
CA PHE A 443 32.89 42.28 -4.30
C PHE A 443 33.22 43.61 -3.59
N TRP A 444 33.51 44.68 -4.34
CA TRP A 444 33.89 45.99 -3.83
C TRP A 444 32.73 46.99 -3.69
N ILE A 445 31.49 46.61 -4.05
CA ILE A 445 30.34 47.52 -3.91
C ILE A 445 29.91 47.63 -2.44
N THR A 446 29.54 48.85 -2.02
CA THR A 446 29.12 49.17 -0.63
C THR A 446 27.65 49.56 -0.52
N ARG A 447 26.94 49.62 -1.66
CA ARG A 447 25.52 49.96 -1.77
C ARG A 447 24.79 48.96 -2.66
N VAL A 448 23.53 48.77 -2.37
CA VAL A 448 22.59 47.98 -3.18
C VAL A 448 22.26 48.76 -4.47
N PRO A 449 22.16 48.10 -5.64
CA PRO A 449 21.67 48.72 -6.87
C PRO A 449 20.32 49.41 -6.68
N SER A 450 20.09 50.50 -7.42
CA SER A 450 18.77 51.17 -7.44
C SER A 450 17.76 50.44 -8.33
N ASN A 451 18.21 49.60 -9.27
CA ASN A 451 17.31 48.74 -10.03
C ASN A 451 17.02 47.45 -9.23
N VAL A 452 15.73 47.21 -8.98
CA VAL A 452 15.20 46.02 -8.28
C VAL A 452 15.53 44.72 -9.01
N ASP A 453 15.59 44.71 -10.35
CA ASP A 453 15.91 43.50 -11.14
C ASP A 453 17.31 42.93 -10.85
N LYS A 454 18.16 43.70 -10.17
CA LYS A 454 19.52 43.33 -9.75
C LYS A 454 19.61 42.89 -8.29
N ILE A 455 18.48 42.81 -7.59
CA ILE A 455 18.35 42.41 -6.19
C ILE A 455 17.58 41.09 -6.13
N ASP A 456 18.30 39.98 -6.01
CA ASP A 456 17.70 38.67 -5.78
C ASP A 456 17.52 38.42 -4.27
N ILE A 457 16.36 37.90 -3.85
CA ILE A 457 16.07 37.59 -2.45
C ILE A 457 15.50 36.18 -2.32
N GLU A 458 16.29 35.30 -1.71
CA GLU A 458 15.94 33.92 -1.39
C GLU A 458 15.57 33.79 0.10
N VAL A 459 14.49 33.08 0.42
CA VAL A 459 14.03 32.85 1.81
C VAL A 459 14.09 31.35 2.13
N ARG A 460 14.68 30.98 3.29
CA ARG A 460 14.93 29.59 3.73
C ARG A 460 14.36 29.26 5.12
#